data_AF-A0A066XCN9-F1
#
_entry.id   AF-A0A066XCN9-F1
#
_cell.length_a   1.000
_cell.length_b   1.000
_cell.length_c   1.000
_cell.angle_alpha   90.00
_cell.angle_beta   90.00
_cell.angle_gamma   90.00
#
_symmetry.space_group_name_H-M   'P 1'
#
loop_
_entity.id
_entity.type
_entity.pdbx_description
1 polymer ?
#
loop_
_entity_poly.entity_id
_entity_poly.type
_entity_poly.pdbx_seq_one_letter_code
_entity_poly.pdbx_strand_id
1 'polypeptide(L)'
;MQGNDLWDIYSDQSEKEEFMRAMTALDRMAPIIGVYDFAWITRALNQTNNDRTVLVDVGGGSGHAVQAICQSIDLPLGRCVLQDKEPVIAKVKEMGNLPGLKLMPIDMHEEQPV
;
A
#
# COMPACT_ATOMS: atom_id res chain seq x y z
N MET A 1 5.35 26.17 0.77
CA MET A 1 5.88 25.87 -0.57
C MET A 1 5.30 24.53 -0.95
N GLN A 2 4.43 24.49 -1.96
CA GLN A 2 3.92 23.23 -2.48
C GLN A 2 5.04 22.66 -3.34
N GLY A 3 5.78 21.71 -2.78
CA GLY A 3 6.85 21.03 -3.50
C GLY A 3 6.22 19.96 -4.38
N ASN A 4 6.42 20.04 -5.69
CA ASN A 4 6.07 18.95 -6.60
C ASN A 4 6.91 17.73 -6.22
N ASP A 5 6.26 16.60 -5.93
CA ASP A 5 6.97 15.35 -5.74
C ASP A 5 7.41 14.77 -7.10
N LEU A 6 8.20 13.69 -7.08
CA LEU A 6 8.67 13.05 -8.31
C LEU A 6 7.51 12.60 -9.21
N TRP A 7 6.36 12.28 -8.62
CA TRP A 7 5.15 11.90 -9.34
C TRP A 7 4.54 13.09 -10.10
N ASP A 8 4.58 14.28 -9.51
CA ASP A 8 4.08 15.52 -10.11
C ASP A 8 5.03 16.11 -11.17
N ILE A 9 6.31 15.68 -11.18
CA ILE A 9 7.27 16.02 -12.25
C ILE A 9 6.91 15.34 -13.57
N TYR A 10 6.43 14.09 -13.53
CA TYR A 10 5.97 13.40 -14.74
C TYR A 10 4.64 14.01 -15.19
N SER A 11 4.63 14.63 -16.37
CA SER A 11 3.41 15.24 -16.91
C SER A 11 2.59 14.28 -17.77
N ASP A 12 3.25 13.27 -18.37
CA ASP A 12 2.57 12.29 -19.22
C ASP A 12 2.13 11.06 -18.42
N GLN A 13 0.97 10.53 -18.79
CA GLN A 13 0.41 9.33 -18.20
C GLN A 13 1.31 8.12 -18.47
N SER A 14 1.94 8.04 -19.65
CA SER A 14 2.81 6.91 -19.99
C SER A 14 4.06 6.83 -19.11
N GLU A 15 4.64 7.99 -18.77
CA GLU A 15 5.79 8.11 -17.87
C GLU A 15 5.43 7.70 -16.44
N LYS A 16 4.24 8.11 -15.95
CA LYS A 16 3.73 7.68 -14.64
C LYS A 16 3.52 6.18 -14.56
N GLU A 17 3.00 5.58 -15.62
CA GLU A 17 2.86 4.13 -15.68
C GLU A 17 4.21 3.41 -15.72
N GLU A 18 5.19 3.95 -16.43
CA GLU A 18 6.55 3.40 -16.45
C GLU A 18 7.21 3.49 -15.07
N PHE A 19 7.06 4.63 -14.40
CA PHE A 19 7.50 4.81 -13.03
C PHE A 19 6.85 3.79 -12.08
N MET A 20 5.53 3.61 -12.15
CA MET A 20 4.84 2.58 -11.34
C MET A 20 5.39 1.18 -11.62
N ARG A 21 5.59 0.81 -12.89
CA ARG A 21 6.16 -0.49 -13.27
C ARG A 21 7.56 -0.68 -12.69
N ALA A 22 8.41 0.34 -12.76
CA ALA A 22 9.76 0.31 -12.21
C ALA A 22 9.73 0.13 -10.68
N MET A 23 8.86 0.86 -9.97
CA MET A 23 8.69 0.71 -8.52
C MET A 23 8.22 -0.68 -8.12
N THR A 24 7.24 -1.24 -8.83
CA THR A 24 6.80 -2.63 -8.61
C THR A 24 7.92 -3.65 -8.85
N ALA A 25 8.77 -3.43 -9.86
CA ALA A 25 9.89 -4.31 -10.14
C ALA A 25 10.93 -4.27 -9.01
N LEU A 26 11.27 -3.08 -8.49
CA LEU A 26 12.19 -2.91 -7.38
C LEU A 26 11.70 -3.60 -6.10
N ASP A 27 10.42 -3.43 -5.75
CA ASP A 27 9.84 -4.03 -4.54
C ASP A 27 9.90 -5.56 -4.58
N ARG A 28 9.74 -6.17 -5.77
CA ARG A 28 9.89 -7.63 -5.94
C ARG A 28 11.33 -8.13 -5.76
N MET A 29 12.33 -7.30 -6.09
CA MET A 29 13.75 -7.68 -5.99
C MET A 29 14.29 -7.53 -4.56
N ALA A 30 13.74 -6.59 -3.80
CA ALA A 30 14.13 -6.31 -2.42
C ALA A 30 12.88 -6.27 -1.53
N PRO A 31 12.25 -7.44 -1.28
CA PRO A 31 11.00 -7.49 -0.55
C PRO A 31 11.18 -6.99 0.88
N ILE A 32 10.20 -6.24 1.38
CA ILE A 32 10.26 -5.65 2.73
C ILE A 32 10.24 -6.68 3.87
N ILE A 33 9.81 -7.91 3.57
CA ILE A 33 9.79 -9.03 4.51
C ILE A 33 11.22 -9.55 4.78
N GLY A 34 11.48 -9.94 6.03
CA GLY A 34 12.76 -10.54 6.45
C GLY A 34 13.71 -9.59 7.18
N VAL A 35 13.51 -8.27 7.08
CA VAL A 35 14.29 -7.27 7.85
C VAL A 35 13.57 -6.86 9.14
N TYR A 36 12.24 -6.80 9.10
CA TYR A 36 11.38 -6.43 10.23
C TYR A 36 10.45 -7.59 10.61
N ASP A 37 10.29 -7.84 11.90
CA ASP A 37 9.34 -8.84 12.42
C ASP A 37 7.93 -8.26 12.46
N PHE A 38 7.08 -8.65 11.53
CA PHE A 38 5.66 -8.25 11.50
C PHE A 38 4.76 -9.15 12.37
N ALA A 39 5.25 -10.26 12.92
CA ALA A 39 4.42 -11.24 13.63
C ALA A 39 3.79 -10.69 14.93
N TRP A 40 4.26 -9.53 15.41
CA TRP A 40 3.61 -8.85 16.53
C TRP A 40 2.20 -8.36 16.21
N ILE A 41 1.90 -8.07 14.94
CA ILE A 41 0.57 -7.59 14.52
C ILE A 41 -0.50 -8.66 14.78
N THR A 42 -0.22 -9.91 14.37
CA THR A 42 -1.13 -11.05 14.61
C THR A 42 -1.29 -11.33 16.11
N ARG A 43 -0.22 -11.18 16.90
CA ARG A 43 -0.30 -11.30 18.37
C ARG A 43 -1.20 -10.23 18.99
N ALA A 44 -1.09 -8.98 18.54
CA ALA A 44 -1.92 -7.88 19.02
C ALA A 44 -3.40 -8.07 18.64
N LEU A 45 -3.66 -8.58 17.43
CA LEU A 45 -5.02 -8.90 16.97
C LEU A 45 -5.72 -9.94 17.85
N ASN A 46 -5.02 -11.02 18.20
CA ASN A 46 -5.57 -12.07 19.07
C ASN A 46 -5.93 -11.56 20.48
N GLN A 47 -5.39 -10.40 20.88
CA GLN A 47 -5.65 -9.77 22.17
C GLN A 47 -6.78 -8.74 22.12
N THR A 48 -7.24 -8.32 20.93
CA THR A 48 -8.27 -7.30 20.76
C THR A 48 -9.37 -7.75 19.82
N ASN A 49 -10.59 -7.95 20.34
CA ASN A 49 -11.74 -8.41 19.55
C ASN A 49 -12.50 -7.24 18.90
N ASN A 50 -11.82 -6.44 18.06
CA ASN A 50 -12.46 -5.33 17.34
C ASN A 50 -12.08 -5.31 15.86
N ASP A 51 -12.86 -4.59 15.06
CA ASP A 51 -12.72 -4.48 13.60
C ASP A 51 -11.77 -3.35 13.13
N ARG A 52 -10.82 -2.96 13.98
CA ARG A 52 -9.89 -1.88 13.65
C ARG A 52 -8.96 -2.26 12.50
N THR A 53 -8.66 -1.26 11.65
CA THR A 53 -7.53 -1.35 10.72
C THR A 53 -6.24 -1.57 11.51
N VAL A 54 -5.40 -2.50 11.07
CA VAL A 54 -4.14 -2.83 11.76
C VAL A 54 -2.89 -2.50 10.96
N LEU A 55 -3.05 -2.29 9.66
CA LEU A 55 -1.98 -1.93 8.77
C LEU A 55 -2.50 -0.95 7.73
N VAL A 56 -1.82 0.18 7.59
CA VAL A 56 -2.06 1.16 6.53
C VAL A 56 -0.76 1.26 5.73
N ASP A 57 -0.82 0.88 4.45
CA ASP A 57 0.29 0.98 3.51
C ASP A 57 0.16 2.31 2.75
N VAL A 58 0.89 3.33 3.22
CA VAL A 58 0.81 4.72 2.74
C VAL A 58 1.79 4.94 1.60
N GLY A 59 1.31 5.34 0.43
CA GLY A 59 2.13 5.37 -0.79
C GLY A 59 2.49 3.97 -1.28
N GLY A 60 1.63 2.97 -1.01
CA GLY A 60 1.93 1.56 -1.23
C GLY A 60 1.91 1.11 -2.70
N GLY A 61 1.61 2.02 -3.63
CA GLY A 61 1.66 1.77 -5.06
C GLY A 61 0.75 0.61 -5.49
N SER A 62 1.39 -0.42 -6.03
CA SER A 62 0.72 -1.65 -6.47
C SER A 62 0.25 -2.59 -5.34
N GLY A 63 0.54 -2.26 -4.07
CA GLY A 63 0.14 -3.05 -2.90
C GLY A 63 0.95 -4.33 -2.66
N HIS A 64 2.11 -4.48 -3.29
CA HIS A 64 2.96 -5.67 -3.14
C HIS A 64 3.51 -5.80 -1.71
N ALA A 65 3.91 -4.69 -1.07
CA ALA A 65 4.38 -4.68 0.32
C ALA A 65 3.31 -5.18 1.29
N VAL A 66 2.12 -4.56 1.32
CA VAL A 66 1.01 -5.03 2.16
C VAL A 66 0.63 -6.49 1.88
N GLN A 67 0.65 -6.92 0.61
CA GLN A 67 0.37 -8.31 0.27
C GLN A 67 1.43 -9.27 0.84
N ALA A 68 2.71 -8.97 0.67
CA ALA A 68 3.81 -9.78 1.18
C ALA A 68 3.82 -9.84 2.71
N ILE A 69 3.60 -8.71 3.38
CA ILE A 69 3.46 -8.65 4.84
C ILE A 69 2.30 -9.54 5.28
N CYS A 70 1.10 -9.35 4.71
CA CYS A 70 -0.08 -10.12 5.09
C CYS A 70 0.14 -11.63 4.94
N GLN A 71 0.74 -12.06 3.83
CA GLN A 71 1.06 -13.46 3.57
C GLN A 71 2.07 -14.02 4.58
N SER A 72 3.06 -13.22 4.98
CA SER A 72 4.12 -13.68 5.89
C SER A 72 3.64 -13.98 7.32
N ILE A 73 2.52 -13.38 7.75
CA ILE A 73 1.99 -13.50 9.12
C ILE A 73 0.53 -13.98 9.17
N ASP A 74 0.00 -14.45 8.05
CA ASP A 74 -1.39 -14.89 7.87
C ASP A 74 -2.43 -13.84 8.31
N LEU A 75 -2.17 -12.58 7.98
CA LEU A 75 -3.07 -11.46 8.28
C LEU A 75 -4.11 -11.30 7.16
N PRO A 76 -5.42 -11.25 7.48
CA PRO A 76 -6.44 -11.01 6.46
C PRO A 76 -6.32 -9.61 5.83
N LEU A 77 -6.30 -9.54 4.49
CA LEU A 77 -6.24 -8.27 3.74
C LEU A 77 -7.37 -7.30 4.12
N GLY A 78 -8.53 -7.81 4.52
CA GLY A 78 -9.66 -7.00 5.02
C GLY A 78 -9.39 -6.19 6.28
N ARG A 79 -8.25 -6.43 6.95
CA ARG A 79 -7.79 -5.67 8.11
C ARG A 79 -6.80 -4.56 7.74
N CYS A 80 -6.52 -4.40 6.45
CA CYS A 80 -5.51 -3.50 5.93
C CYS A 80 -6.11 -2.44 5.00
N VAL A 81 -5.41 -1.32 4.87
CA VAL A 81 -5.74 -0.24 3.94
C VAL A 81 -4.53 0.02 3.04
N LEU A 82 -4.76 0.11 1.72
CA LEU A 82 -3.79 0.64 0.77
C LEU A 82 -4.16 2.08 0.46
N GLN A 83 -3.22 2.98 0.69
CA GLN A 83 -3.34 4.41 0.46
C GLN A 83 -2.34 4.86 -0.61
N ASP A 84 -2.83 5.62 -1.58
CA ASP A 84 -2.00 6.25 -2.60
C ASP A 84 -2.79 7.37 -3.29
N LYS A 85 -2.19 8.04 -4.28
CA LYS A 85 -2.88 9.00 -5.14
C LYS A 85 -3.99 8.31 -5.93
N GLU A 86 -5.02 9.08 -6.30
CA GLU A 86 -6.20 8.56 -7.00
C GLU A 86 -5.89 7.72 -8.25
N PRO A 87 -4.99 8.14 -9.16
CA PRO A 87 -4.74 7.37 -10.38
C PRO A 87 -4.11 5.99 -10.10
N VAL A 88 -3.30 5.90 -9.04
CA VAL A 88 -2.68 4.64 -8.61
C VAL A 88 -3.73 3.70 -8.03
N ILE A 89 -4.58 4.21 -7.14
CA ILE A 89 -5.68 3.42 -6.57
C ILE A 89 -6.68 2.97 -7.65
N ALA A 90 -7.00 3.82 -8.62
CA ALA A 90 -7.84 3.45 -9.76
C ALA A 90 -7.22 2.29 -10.56
N LYS A 91 -5.90 2.32 -10.79
CA LYS A 91 -5.19 1.23 -11.47
C LYS A 91 -5.23 -0.08 -10.69
N VAL A 92 -5.02 -0.03 -9.37
CA VAL A 92 -5.12 -1.22 -8.50
C VAL A 92 -6.52 -1.81 -8.52
N LYS A 93 -7.56 -0.97 -8.49
CA LYS A 93 -8.96 -1.42 -8.64
C LYS A 93 -9.21 -2.13 -9.96
N GLU A 94 -8.68 -1.58 -11.06
CA GLU A 94 -8.80 -2.18 -12.40
C GLU A 94 -8.14 -3.57 -12.47
N MET A 95 -6.97 -3.73 -11.85
CA MET A 95 -6.25 -5.01 -11.82
C MET A 95 -6.95 -6.08 -10.98
N GLY A 96 -7.68 -5.70 -9.93
CA GLY A 96 -8.52 -6.61 -9.14
C GLY A 96 -7.77 -7.72 -8.38
N ASN A 97 -6.46 -7.58 -8.17
CA ASN A 97 -5.58 -8.62 -7.63
C ASN A 97 -5.48 -8.63 -6.09
N LEU A 98 -6.14 -7.70 -5.39
CA LEU A 98 -6.08 -7.54 -3.93
C LEU A 98 -7.49 -7.63 -3.30
N PRO A 99 -8.14 -8.81 -3.34
CA PRO A 99 -9.50 -8.96 -2.86
C PRO A 99 -9.60 -8.68 -1.35
N GLY A 100 -10.61 -7.89 -0.97
CA GLY A 100 -10.89 -7.54 0.42
C GLY A 100 -10.02 -6.42 1.00
N LEU A 101 -8.92 -6.02 0.36
CA LEU A 101 -8.10 -4.89 0.80
C LEU A 101 -8.87 -3.58 0.62
N LYS A 102 -8.90 -2.73 1.66
CA LYS A 102 -9.55 -1.41 1.56
C LYS A 102 -8.65 -0.46 0.78
N LEU A 103 -9.12 0.01 -0.37
CA LEU A 103 -8.38 0.93 -1.24
C LEU A 103 -8.85 2.36 -0.99
N MET A 104 -7.93 3.26 -0.60
CA MET A 104 -8.26 4.62 -0.17
C MET A 104 -7.38 5.65 -0.91
N PRO A 105 -7.92 6.41 -1.88
CA PRO A 105 -7.18 7.52 -2.46
C PRO A 105 -7.02 8.62 -1.40
N ILE A 106 -5.79 9.12 -1.22
CA ILE A 106 -5.49 10.22 -0.29
C ILE A 106 -4.50 11.21 -0.92
N ASP A 107 -4.48 12.42 -0.36
CA ASP A 107 -3.30 13.27 -0.42
C ASP A 107 -2.43 12.98 0.81
N MET A 108 -1.20 12.50 0.59
CA MET A 108 -0.28 12.12 1.67
C MET A 108 0.33 13.34 2.39
N HIS A 109 0.07 14.55 1.90
CA HIS A 109 0.47 15.80 2.55
C HIS A 109 -0.58 16.36 3.52
N GLU A 110 -1.77 15.75 3.55
CA GLU A 110 -2.85 16.08 4.49
C GLU A 110 -2.82 15.15 5.72
N GLU A 111 -3.63 15.46 6.74
CA GLU A 111 -3.73 14.61 7.94
C GLU A 111 -4.24 13.20 7.62
N GLN A 112 -3.69 12.19 8.32
CA GLN A 112 -4.03 10.79 8.12
C GLN A 112 -5.52 10.54 8.45
N PRO A 113 -6.34 10.06 7.48
CA PRO A 113 -7.79 9.90 7.67
C PRO A 113 -8.22 8.60 8.40
N VAL A 114 -7.29 7.73 8.80
CA VAL A 114 -7.56 6.42 9.43
C VAL A 114 -7.12 6.39 10.88
#